data_AF-U7VB10-F1
#
_entry.id   AF-U7VB10-F1
#
_cell.length_a   1.000
_cell.length_b   1.000
_cell.length_c   1.000
_cell.angle_alpha   90.00
_cell.angle_beta   90.00
_cell.angle_gamma   90.00
#
_symmetry.space_group_name_H-M   'P 1'
#
loop_
_entity.id
_entity.type
_entity.pdbx_description
1 polymer ?
#
loop_
_entity_poly.entity_id
_entity_poly.type
_entity_poly.pdbx_seq_one_letter_code
_entity_poly.pdbx_strand_id
1 'polypeptide(L)' 'MKVEVIHAGLECGAISQKYPNMDIISIGPNIKEVHTPNEYLDISSTEKIYNYLKKLINNLLKY' A
#
# COMPACT_ATOMS: atom_id res chain seq x y z
N MET A 1 -8.01 -2.79 -9.49
CA MET A 1 -7.33 -3.11 -8.21
C MET A 1 -7.95 -4.37 -7.67
N LYS A 2 -7.14 -5.22 -7.03
CA LYS A 2 -7.60 -6.41 -6.33
C LYS A 2 -7.54 -6.12 -4.83
N VAL A 3 -8.56 -6.53 -4.08
CA VAL A 3 -8.56 -6.46 -2.61
C VAL A 3 -8.20 -7.84 -2.11
N GLU A 4 -7.13 -7.94 -1.34
CA GLU A 4 -6.57 -9.22 -0.89
C GLU A 4 -6.01 -9.09 0.53
N VAL A 5 -5.85 -10.24 1.18
CA VAL A 5 -5.04 -10.41 2.37
C VAL A 5 -3.79 -11.19 1.96
N ILE A 6 -2.63 -10.81 2.50
CA ILE A 6 -1.37 -11.51 2.26
C ILE A 6 -0.96 -12.29 3.51
N HIS A 7 -0.28 -13.43 3.31
CA HIS A 7 0.33 -14.18 4.40
C HIS A 7 1.75 -13.63 4.68
N ALA A 8 1.81 -12.40 5.16
CA ALA A 8 3.05 -11.71 5.54
C ALA A 8 2.77 -10.70 6.66
N GLY A 9 3.83 -10.23 7.33
CA GLY A 9 3.73 -9.15 8.30
C GLY A 9 3.52 -7.81 7.61
N LEU A 10 2.48 -7.07 8.02
CA LEU A 10 2.29 -5.66 7.71
C LEU A 10 2.16 -4.89 9.02
N GLU A 11 2.76 -3.71 9.10
CA GLU A 11 2.68 -2.83 10.25
C GLU A 11 1.25 -2.41 10.55
N CYS A 12 0.35 -2.47 9.56
CA CYS A 12 -1.09 -2.25 9.72
C CYS A 12 -1.68 -3.10 10.88
N GLY A 13 -1.19 -4.33 11.08
CA GLY A 13 -1.64 -5.19 12.19
C GLY A 13 -1.18 -4.69 13.56
N ALA A 14 0.05 -4.20 13.68
CA ALA A 14 0.55 -3.61 14.92
C ALA A 14 -0.09 -2.23 15.20
N ILE A 15 -0.29 -1.44 14.15
CA ILE A 15 -0.91 -0.13 14.22
C ILE A 15 -2.38 -0.25 14.66
N SER A 16 -3.14 -1.20 14.12
CA SER A 16 -4.55 -1.39 14.49
C SER A 16 -4.73 -1.84 15.94
N GLN A 17 -3.78 -2.61 16.49
CA GLN A 17 -3.79 -2.97 17.92
C GLN A 17 -3.69 -1.72 18.82
N LYS A 18 -2.89 -0.73 18.42
CA LYS A 18 -2.73 0.51 19.17
C LYS A 18 -3.88 1.49 18.93
N TYR A 19 -4.45 1.50 17.73
CA TYR A 19 -5.50 2.41 17.29
C TYR A 19 -6.70 1.61 16.75
N PRO A 20 -7.54 1.03 17.63
CA PRO A 20 -8.58 0.07 17.23
C PRO A 20 -9.70 0.67 16.36
N ASN A 21 -9.85 2.00 16.37
CA ASN A 21 -10.88 2.71 15.60
C ASN A 21 -10.34 3.35 14.32
N MET A 22 -9.07 3.12 13.98
CA MET A 22 -8.46 3.71 12.78
C MET A 22 -8.74 2.82 11.57
N ASP A 23 -9.32 3.39 10.53
CA ASP A 23 -9.44 2.74 9.22
C ASP A 23 -8.07 2.72 8.53
N ILE A 24 -7.64 1.55 8.07
CA ILE A 24 -6.30 1.34 7.51
C ILE A 24 -6.41 0.57 6.20
N ILE A 25 -5.72 1.06 5.17
CA ILE A 25 -5.47 0.35 3.91
C ILE A 25 -3.97 0.30 3.65
N SER A 26 -3.51 -0.79 3.04
CA SER A 26 -2.14 -0.93 2.51
C SER A 26 -2.19 -1.01 0.99
N ILE A 27 -1.42 -0.16 0.32
CA ILE A 27 -1.30 -0.11 -1.15
C ILE A 27 0.16 0.15 -1.53
N GLY A 28 0.60 -0.40 -2.66
CA GLY A 28 1.97 -0.23 -3.12
C GLY A 28 2.17 -0.66 -4.56
N PRO A 29 3.31 -0.29 -5.17
CA PRO A 29 3.68 -0.73 -6.51
C PRO A 29 4.06 -2.21 -6.53
N ASN A 30 4.28 -2.75 -7.74
CA ASN A 30 4.81 -4.08 -7.89
C ASN A 30 6.31 -4.06 -7.57
N ILE A 31 6.69 -4.74 -6.49
CA ILE A 31 8.08 -5.01 -6.11
C ILE A 31 8.27 -6.53 -6.17
N LYS A 32 9.39 -6.98 -6.71
CA LYS A 32 9.71 -8.41 -6.84
C LYS A 32 11.08 -8.70 -6.27
N GLU A 33 11.28 -9.97 -5.88
CA GLU A 33 12.52 -10.45 -5.26
C GLU A 33 12.90 -9.66 -3.99
N VAL A 34 11.89 -9.16 -3.26
CA VAL A 34 12.06 -8.34 -2.05
C VAL A 34 12.94 -9.08 -1.04
N HIS A 35 13.87 -8.35 -0.42
CA HIS A 35 14.85 -8.89 0.54
C HIS A 35 15.94 -9.77 -0.08
N THR A 36 16.18 -9.65 -1.38
CA THR A 36 17.29 -10.32 -2.06
C THR A 36 18.18 -9.30 -2.79
N PRO A 37 19.44 -9.65 -3.16
CA PRO A 37 20.25 -8.81 -4.05
C PRO A 37 19.63 -8.56 -5.44
N ASN A 38 18.61 -9.33 -5.81
CA ASN A 38 17.91 -9.20 -7.09
C ASN A 38 16.65 -8.33 -6.97
N GLU A 39 16.39 -7.70 -5.83
CA GLU A 39 15.20 -6.88 -5.61
C GLU A 39 15.05 -5.78 -6.68
N TYR A 40 13.86 -5.67 -7.26
CA TYR A 40 13.55 -4.63 -8.23
C TYR A 40 12.11 -4.13 -8.16
N LEU A 41 11.93 -2.89 -8.63
CA LEU A 41 10.68 -2.15 -8.64
C LEU A 41 10.20 -1.95 -10.08
N ASP A 42 8.91 -2.15 -10.34
CA ASP A 42 8.31 -1.81 -11.63
C ASP A 42 7.96 -0.31 -11.71
N ILE A 43 8.68 0.41 -12.58
CA ILE A 43 8.54 1.86 -12.77
C ILE A 43 7.11 2.24 -13.15
N SER A 44 6.47 1.49 -14.06
CA SER A 44 5.12 1.80 -14.54
C SER A 44 4.07 1.66 -13.44
N SER A 45 4.23 0.67 -12.55
CA SER A 45 3.34 0.43 -11.42
C SER A 45 3.51 1.50 -10.34
N THR A 46 4.74 2.00 -10.18
CA THR A 46 5.07 3.09 -9.26
C THR A 46 4.35 4.37 -9.67
N GLU A 47 4.41 4.73 -10.95
CA GLU A 47 3.67 5.89 -11.46
C GLU A 47 2.15 5.73 -11.30
N LYS A 48 1.61 4.53 -11.55
CA LYS A 48 0.18 4.23 -11.36
C LYS A 48 -0.25 4.43 -9.91
N ILE A 49 0.52 3.91 -8.95
CA ILE A 49 0.21 4.03 -7.52
C ILE A 49 0.36 5.48 -7.04
N TYR A 50 1.37 6.21 -7.51
CA TYR A 50 1.51 7.63 -7.20
C TYR A 50 0.29 8.44 -7.68
N ASN A 51 -0.14 8.22 -8.92
CA ASN A 51 -1.32 8.89 -9.47
C ASN A 51 -2.62 8.47 -8.76
N TYR A 52 -2.72 7.20 -8.34
CA TYR A 52 -3.84 6.72 -7.53
C TYR A 52 -3.87 7.38 -6.16
N LEU A 53 -2.74 7.45 -5.45
CA LEU A 53 -2.64 8.08 -4.12
C LEU A 53 -3.08 9.54 -4.15
N LYS A 54 -2.61 10.32 -5.14
CA LYS A 54 -3.06 11.71 -5.33
C LYS A 54 -4.58 11.80 -5.51
N LYS A 55 -5.16 10.92 -6.36
CA LYS A 55 -6.62 10.90 -6.59
C LYS A 55 -7.39 10.50 -5.33
N LEU A 56 -6.89 9.52 -4.58
CA LEU A 56 -7.49 9.07 -3.34
C LEU A 56 -7.54 10.20 -2.31
N ILE A 57 -6.40 10.85 -2.04
CA ILE A 57 -6.32 11.99 -1.10
C ILE A 57 -7.24 13.13 -1.55
N ASN A 58 -7.21 13.50 -2.83
CA ASN A 58 -8.08 14.55 -3.36
C ASN A 58 -9.57 14.22 -3.23
N ASN A 59 -9.96 12.94 -3.26
CA ASN A 59 -11.34 12.54 -3.07
C ASN A 59 -11.72 12.48 -1.59
N LEU A 60 -10.80 12.10 -0.70
CA LEU A 60 -11.03 12.11 0.75
C LEU A 60 -11.19 13.54 1.30
N LEU A 61 -10.42 14.50 0.80
CA LEU A 61 -10.49 15.91 1.23
C LEU A 61 -11.73 16.67 0.73
N LYS A 62 -12.56 16.06 -0.12
CA LYS A 62 -13.82 16.66 -0.62
C LYS A 62 -15.02 16.35 0.25
N TYR A 63 -14.86 15.49 1.25
CA TYR A 63 -15.83 15.23 2.32
C TYR A 63 -15.45 16.05 3.55
#